data_AF-A0A7I0JCV3-F1
#
_entry.id   AF-A0A7I0JCV3-F1
#
_cell.length_a   1.000
_cell.length_b   1.000
_cell.length_c   1.000
_cell.angle_alpha   90.00
_cell.angle_beta   90.00
_cell.angle_gamma   90.00
#
_symmetry.space_group_name_H-M   'P 1'
#
loop_
_entity.id
_entity.type
_entity.pdbx_description
1 polymer ?
#
loop_
_entity_poly.entity_id
_entity_poly.type
_entity_poly.pdbx_seq_one_letter_code
_entity_poly.pdbx_strand_id
1 'polypeptide(L)'
;MIRKSPASLAVAGLAILATISETAAGGRALECYEPIRRPALYDTVYEDVMVSPGGQFVDYDAPIYGTRASVEQIAPARVTYEVVPAVTRTVYHTVKVDDGGYAWEWRIIHGRKVLCKVWRKARYARVAETAVVEPERLRRVVLPAEYESVAREVLVRPERRRITEIAPSYQKVARRMLVREGSTHWRRVHIERHCRD
;
A
#
# COMPACT_ATOMS: atom_id res chain seq x y z
N MET A 1 -16.67 52.18 -13.83
CA MET A 1 -16.46 52.85 -15.13
C MET A 1 -17.75 52.80 -15.91
N ILE A 2 -18.53 53.87 -15.79
CA ILE A 2 -19.86 54.03 -16.38
C ILE A 2 -19.65 54.52 -17.81
N ARG A 3 -19.81 53.65 -18.80
CA ARG A 3 -19.69 54.00 -20.21
C ARG A 3 -21.03 54.56 -20.66
N LYS A 4 -21.14 55.89 -20.63
CA LYS A 4 -22.18 56.66 -21.30
C LYS A 4 -21.95 56.53 -22.81
N SER A 5 -22.91 55.99 -23.54
CA SER A 5 -23.00 56.15 -24.99
C SER A 5 -24.17 57.07 -25.32
N PRO A 6 -23.97 58.01 -26.27
CA PRO A 6 -24.81 59.19 -26.42
C PRO A 6 -26.14 58.89 -27.12
N ALA A 7 -27.17 59.58 -26.62
CA ALA A 7 -28.48 59.71 -27.23
C ALA A 7 -28.35 60.23 -28.67
N SER A 8 -28.73 59.39 -29.63
CA SER A 8 -28.94 59.80 -31.02
C SER A 8 -30.34 60.41 -31.11
N LEU A 9 -30.38 61.74 -31.17
CA LEU A 9 -31.59 62.52 -31.45
C LEU A 9 -31.92 62.39 -32.94
N ALA A 10 -32.61 61.31 -33.31
CA ALA A 10 -33.32 61.26 -34.57
C ALA A 10 -34.57 62.15 -34.45
N VAL A 11 -34.51 63.34 -35.04
CA VAL A 11 -35.68 64.16 -35.34
C VAL A 11 -36.45 63.43 -36.44
N ALA A 12 -37.21 62.40 -36.04
CA ALA A 12 -38.23 61.80 -36.88
C ALA A 12 -39.33 62.85 -37.01
N GLY A 13 -39.41 63.48 -38.18
CA GLY A 13 -40.51 64.37 -38.52
C GLY A 13 -41.81 63.64 -38.26
N LEU A 14 -42.56 64.09 -37.26
CA LEU A 14 -43.97 63.72 -37.09
C LEU A 14 -44.70 64.30 -38.30
N ALA A 15 -44.75 63.52 -39.38
CA ALA A 15 -45.90 63.58 -40.26
C ALA A 15 -47.09 63.25 -39.35
N ILE A 16 -47.85 64.28 -38.98
CA ILE A 16 -49.18 64.13 -38.41
C ILE A 16 -50.00 63.53 -39.57
N LEU A 17 -49.85 62.22 -39.78
CA LEU A 17 -50.92 61.41 -40.30
C LEU A 17 -51.98 61.58 -39.24
N ALA A 18 -52.89 62.53 -39.49
CA ALA A 18 -54.20 62.50 -38.91
C ALA A 18 -54.68 61.07 -39.17
N THR A 19 -54.57 60.22 -38.17
CA THR A 19 -55.47 59.10 -38.02
C THR A 19 -56.80 59.80 -37.83
N ILE A 20 -57.41 60.18 -38.95
CA ILE A 20 -58.85 60.17 -39.10
C ILE A 20 -59.22 58.84 -38.50
N SER A 21 -59.57 58.85 -37.21
CA SER A 21 -60.45 57.87 -36.62
C SER A 21 -61.50 57.70 -37.70
N GLU A 22 -61.69 56.49 -38.21
CA GLU A 22 -62.78 56.21 -39.13
C GLU A 22 -64.04 56.72 -38.41
N THR A 23 -64.42 57.94 -38.74
CA THR A 23 -65.57 58.62 -38.21
C THR A 23 -66.68 57.89 -38.87
N ALA A 24 -67.24 56.97 -38.11
CA ALA A 24 -68.61 56.52 -38.21
C ALA A 24 -69.08 56.50 -39.66
N ALA A 25 -68.63 55.50 -40.43
CA ALA A 25 -69.52 54.96 -41.44
C ALA A 25 -70.88 54.81 -40.75
N GLY A 26 -71.87 55.59 -41.19
CA GLY A 26 -73.13 55.88 -40.50
C GLY A 26 -74.08 54.69 -40.41
N GLY A 27 -73.57 53.53 -39.99
CA GLY A 27 -74.34 52.40 -39.52
C GLY A 27 -74.88 52.72 -38.13
N ARG A 28 -76.19 52.56 -37.95
CA ARG A 28 -76.82 52.60 -36.63
C ARG A 28 -76.33 51.39 -35.84
N ALA A 29 -75.80 51.60 -34.63
CA ALA A 29 -75.43 50.50 -33.75
C ALA A 29 -76.71 49.76 -33.30
N LEU A 30 -76.89 48.53 -33.79
CA LEU A 30 -78.04 47.70 -33.41
C LEU A 30 -77.86 47.12 -32.00
N GLU A 31 -76.64 46.67 -31.67
CA GLU A 31 -76.34 46.08 -30.37
C GLU A 31 -75.01 46.60 -29.85
N CYS A 32 -75.01 47.01 -28.59
CA CYS A 32 -73.83 47.56 -27.92
C CYS A 32 -73.32 46.58 -26.87
N TYR A 33 -72.00 46.40 -26.80
CA TYR A 33 -71.36 45.45 -25.90
C TYR A 33 -70.29 46.13 -25.06
N GLU A 34 -70.33 45.89 -23.75
CA GLU A 34 -69.30 46.31 -22.81
C GLU A 34 -68.33 45.15 -22.54
N PRO A 35 -66.99 45.38 -22.59
CA PRO A 35 -66.02 44.34 -22.28
C PRO A 35 -65.89 44.13 -20.77
N ILE A 36 -66.29 42.96 -20.28
CA ILE A 36 -65.99 42.52 -18.91
C ILE A 36 -64.65 41.80 -18.92
N ARG A 37 -63.64 42.44 -18.32
CA ARG A 37 -62.30 41.87 -18.15
C ARG A 37 -62.22 41.12 -16.82
N ARG A 38 -62.05 39.80 -16.89
CA ARG A 38 -61.69 38.99 -15.72
C ARG A 38 -60.16 38.83 -15.68
N PRO A 39 -59.47 39.31 -14.63
CA PRO A 39 -58.02 39.19 -14.55
C PRO A 39 -57.61 37.73 -14.43
N ALA A 40 -56.43 37.41 -14.96
CA ALA A 40 -55.80 36.12 -14.74
C ALA A 40 -55.56 35.90 -13.25
N LEU A 41 -55.92 34.72 -12.74
CA LEU A 41 -55.70 34.36 -11.35
C LEU A 41 -54.44 33.50 -11.25
N TYR A 42 -53.48 34.00 -10.49
CA TYR A 42 -52.23 33.31 -10.19
C TYR A 42 -52.24 32.81 -8.76
N ASP A 43 -51.56 31.70 -8.54
CA ASP A 43 -51.29 31.18 -7.21
C ASP A 43 -49.79 30.88 -7.07
N THR A 44 -49.31 30.81 -5.83
CA THR A 44 -47.92 30.50 -5.51
C THR A 44 -47.84 29.13 -4.88
N VAL A 45 -47.22 28.19 -5.60
CA VAL A 45 -46.97 26.84 -5.11
C VAL A 45 -45.52 26.76 -4.64
N TYR A 46 -45.31 26.20 -3.45
CA TYR A 46 -43.98 25.90 -2.93
C TYR A 46 -43.61 24.46 -3.29
N GLU A 47 -42.46 24.29 -3.92
CA GLU A 47 -41.92 22.99 -4.27
C GLU A 47 -40.55 22.81 -3.60
N ASP A 48 -40.31 21.62 -3.04
CA ASP A 48 -39.01 21.25 -2.49
C ASP A 48 -38.08 20.87 -3.66
N VAL A 49 -37.22 21.79 -4.05
CA VAL A 49 -36.23 21.58 -5.09
C VAL A 49 -34.94 21.11 -4.44
N MET A 50 -34.37 20.00 -4.92
CA MET A 50 -33.06 19.52 -4.47
C MET A 50 -31.98 20.51 -4.92
N VAL A 51 -31.29 21.13 -3.95
CA VAL A 51 -30.25 22.13 -4.22
C VAL A 51 -28.84 21.56 -4.15
N SER A 52 -28.67 20.45 -3.43
CA SER A 52 -27.43 19.69 -3.43
C SER A 52 -27.76 18.20 -3.40
N PRO A 53 -27.28 17.42 -4.38
CA PRO A 53 -27.41 15.98 -4.30
C PRO A 53 -26.65 15.48 -3.07
N GLY A 54 -27.25 14.54 -2.35
CA GLY A 54 -26.54 13.83 -1.30
C GLY A 54 -25.30 13.15 -1.85
N GLY A 55 -24.36 12.83 -0.99
CA GLY A 55 -23.08 12.26 -1.39
C GLY A 55 -22.47 11.41 -0.30
N GLN A 56 -21.31 10.85 -0.60
CA GLN A 56 -20.49 10.13 0.37
C GLN A 56 -19.14 10.80 0.46
N PHE A 57 -18.74 11.12 1.68
CA PHE A 57 -17.37 11.50 1.99
C PHE A 57 -16.63 10.27 2.50
N VAL A 58 -15.56 9.89 1.81
CA VAL A 58 -14.76 8.70 2.13
C VAL A 58 -13.42 9.16 2.68
N ASP A 59 -13.17 8.83 3.94
CA ASP A 59 -11.90 9.10 4.61
C ASP A 59 -11.09 7.80 4.73
N TYR A 60 -9.79 7.89 4.46
CA TYR A 60 -8.86 6.75 4.42
C TYR A 60 -7.80 6.91 5.50
N ASP A 61 -7.83 6.03 6.49
CA ASP A 61 -6.78 5.90 7.48
C ASP A 61 -5.73 4.90 6.99
N ALA A 62 -4.50 5.37 6.81
CA ALA A 62 -3.38 4.52 6.38
C ALA A 62 -3.11 3.37 7.38
N PRO A 63 -2.61 2.21 6.89
CA PRO A 63 -2.18 1.13 7.77
C PRO A 63 -0.99 1.56 8.63
N ILE A 64 -0.95 1.05 9.87
CA ILE A 64 0.21 1.22 10.75
C ILE A 64 1.00 -0.08 10.78
N TYR A 65 2.27 0.02 10.41
CA TYR A 65 3.25 -1.04 10.54
C TYR A 65 4.08 -0.83 11.81
N GLY A 66 4.54 -1.94 12.38
CA GLY A 66 5.46 -1.95 13.50
C GLY A 66 6.47 -3.07 13.34
N THR A 67 7.49 -3.08 14.19
CA THR A 67 8.49 -4.16 14.20
C THR A 67 8.19 -5.12 15.34
N ARG A 68 8.27 -6.42 15.05
CA ARG A 68 8.23 -7.48 16.05
C ARG A 68 9.54 -8.26 16.01
N ALA A 69 10.22 -8.33 17.14
CA ALA A 69 11.36 -9.22 17.32
C ALA A 69 10.84 -10.66 17.41
N SER A 70 11.40 -11.54 16.58
CA SER A 70 11.16 -12.99 16.64
C SER A 70 12.50 -13.69 16.76
N VAL A 71 12.63 -14.58 17.73
CA VAL A 71 13.81 -15.43 17.88
C VAL A 71 13.70 -16.57 16.87
N GLU A 72 14.68 -16.67 15.99
CA GLU A 72 14.71 -17.69 14.95
C GLU A 72 15.98 -18.50 14.97
N GLN A 73 15.84 -19.78 14.64
CA GLN A 73 16.97 -20.68 14.50
C GLN A 73 17.66 -20.42 13.15
N ILE A 74 18.87 -19.90 13.19
CA ILE A 74 19.69 -19.64 11.99
C ILE A 74 20.59 -20.82 11.64
N ALA A 75 20.92 -21.66 12.63
CA ALA A 75 21.66 -22.89 12.42
C ALA A 75 21.13 -24.02 13.31
N PRO A 76 20.93 -25.24 12.75
CA PRO A 76 20.56 -26.39 13.54
C PRO A 76 21.71 -26.87 14.42
N ALA A 77 21.38 -27.51 15.54
CA ALA A 77 22.37 -28.21 16.34
C ALA A 77 23.04 -29.30 15.48
N ARG A 78 24.36 -29.40 15.57
CA ARG A 78 25.14 -30.35 14.76
C ARG A 78 26.17 -31.06 15.60
N VAL A 79 26.52 -32.26 15.16
CA VAL A 79 27.55 -33.08 15.81
C VAL A 79 28.79 -33.02 14.94
N THR A 80 29.92 -32.66 15.54
CA THR A 80 31.23 -32.77 14.90
C THR A 80 32.09 -33.79 15.64
N TYR A 81 33.11 -34.30 14.97
CA TYR A 81 34.07 -35.23 15.53
C TYR A 81 35.45 -34.60 15.51
N GLU A 82 36.07 -34.54 16.68
CA GLU A 82 37.45 -34.09 16.82
C GLU A 82 38.36 -35.30 17.01
N VAL A 83 39.49 -35.30 16.30
CA VAL A 83 40.50 -36.35 16.44
C VAL A 83 41.30 -36.09 17.71
N VAL A 84 41.25 -37.01 18.65
CA VAL A 84 42.15 -37.02 19.82
C VAL A 84 43.33 -37.92 19.46
N PRO A 85 44.55 -37.38 19.35
CA PRO A 85 45.71 -38.14 18.90
C PRO A 85 46.06 -39.25 19.89
N ALA A 86 46.71 -40.30 19.39
CA ALA A 86 47.18 -41.40 20.21
C ALA A 86 48.24 -40.93 21.22
N VAL A 87 48.13 -41.41 22.46
CA VAL A 87 49.18 -41.21 23.47
C VAL A 87 50.21 -42.30 23.29
N THR A 88 51.45 -41.92 23.01
CA THR A 88 52.55 -42.86 22.79
C THR A 88 53.61 -42.73 23.88
N ARG A 89 54.35 -43.81 24.11
CA ARG A 89 55.53 -43.82 24.97
C ARG A 89 56.66 -44.62 24.34
N THR A 90 57.88 -44.22 24.60
CA THR A 90 59.06 -45.01 24.20
C THR A 90 59.30 -46.14 25.19
N VAL A 91 59.29 -47.36 24.70
CA VAL A 91 59.65 -48.57 25.45
C VAL A 91 61.00 -49.05 24.95
N TYR A 92 61.90 -49.35 25.89
CA TYR A 92 63.20 -49.92 25.56
C TYR A 92 63.19 -51.41 25.82
N HIS A 93 63.58 -52.21 24.83
CA HIS A 93 63.85 -53.63 25.00
C HIS A 93 65.30 -53.96 24.63
N THR A 94 65.86 -54.96 25.29
CA THR A 94 67.23 -55.40 25.02
C THR A 94 67.19 -56.54 24.01
N VAL A 95 67.75 -56.33 22.83
CA VAL A 95 67.85 -57.36 21.78
C VAL A 95 69.29 -57.83 21.67
N LYS A 96 69.48 -59.14 21.50
CA LYS A 96 70.76 -59.72 21.12
C LYS A 96 71.02 -59.43 19.65
N VAL A 97 72.06 -58.65 19.37
CA VAL A 97 72.41 -58.20 18.00
C VAL A 97 73.50 -59.08 17.39
N ASP A 98 74.28 -59.73 18.24
CA ASP A 98 75.37 -60.61 17.86
C ASP A 98 75.42 -61.77 18.83
N ASP A 99 75.40 -62.99 18.30
CA ASP A 99 75.43 -64.22 19.10
C ASP A 99 76.77 -64.44 19.82
N GLY A 100 77.80 -63.66 19.49
CA GLY A 100 79.16 -63.90 19.93
C GLY A 100 79.71 -65.20 19.34
N GLY A 101 80.80 -65.69 19.93
CA GLY A 101 81.41 -66.95 19.52
C GLY A 101 82.88 -66.83 19.18
N TYR A 102 83.37 -67.83 18.47
CA TYR A 102 84.76 -67.87 18.02
C TYR A 102 84.94 -67.07 16.74
N ALA A 103 85.85 -66.10 16.78
CA ALA A 103 86.33 -65.38 15.61
C ALA A 103 87.82 -65.64 15.41
N TRP A 104 88.27 -65.69 14.18
CA TRP A 104 89.69 -65.74 13.85
C TRP A 104 90.23 -64.32 13.68
N GLU A 105 91.30 -63.99 14.39
CA GLU A 105 91.91 -62.66 14.35
C GLU A 105 93.43 -62.80 14.23
N TRP A 106 94.04 -62.00 13.37
CA TRP A 106 95.50 -61.94 13.25
C TRP A 106 96.07 -61.13 14.41
N ARG A 107 97.04 -61.70 15.13
CA ARG A 107 97.79 -61.00 16.18
C ARG A 107 99.28 -61.13 15.93
N ILE A 108 100.05 -60.15 16.41
CA ILE A 108 101.51 -60.21 16.39
C ILE A 108 101.98 -60.60 17.79
N ILE A 109 102.60 -61.76 17.90
CA ILE A 109 103.16 -62.28 19.15
C ILE A 109 104.65 -62.50 18.90
N HIS A 110 105.51 -61.82 19.67
CA HIS A 110 106.98 -61.85 19.49
C HIS A 110 107.44 -61.60 18.02
N GLY A 111 106.84 -60.61 17.35
CA GLY A 111 107.23 -60.21 16.00
C GLY A 111 106.72 -61.11 14.86
N ARG A 112 105.90 -62.14 15.14
CA ARG A 112 105.34 -63.04 14.12
C ARG A 112 103.83 -62.89 14.02
N LYS A 113 103.29 -62.88 12.79
CA LYS A 113 101.85 -62.79 12.51
C LYS A 113 101.20 -64.17 12.65
N VAL A 114 100.34 -64.35 13.65
CA VAL A 114 99.66 -65.61 13.98
C VAL A 114 98.14 -65.44 13.94
N LEU A 115 97.43 -66.47 13.45
CA LEU A 115 95.96 -66.48 13.43
C LEU A 115 95.45 -67.10 14.74
N CYS A 116 94.80 -66.30 15.57
CA CYS A 116 94.30 -66.74 16.87
C CYS A 116 92.78 -66.91 16.83
N LYS A 117 92.29 -68.00 17.43
CA LYS A 117 90.86 -68.21 17.68
C LYS A 117 90.48 -67.46 18.95
N VAL A 118 89.85 -66.30 18.80
CA VAL A 118 89.45 -65.40 19.90
C VAL A 118 87.97 -65.61 20.21
N TRP A 119 87.63 -65.80 21.49
CA TRP A 119 86.24 -65.85 21.95
C TRP A 119 85.71 -64.44 22.21
N ARG A 120 84.58 -64.09 21.60
CA ARG A 120 83.88 -62.82 21.82
C ARG A 120 82.54 -63.08 22.52
N LYS A 121 82.20 -62.22 23.47
CA LYS A 121 80.91 -62.29 24.17
C LYS A 121 79.79 -61.80 23.25
N ALA A 122 78.60 -62.38 23.42
CA ALA A 122 77.39 -61.90 22.75
C ALA A 122 77.19 -60.41 23.04
N ARG A 123 76.76 -59.65 22.03
CA ARG A 123 76.48 -58.23 22.17
C ARG A 123 74.98 -57.97 22.16
N TYR A 124 74.57 -57.14 23.10
CA TYR A 124 73.20 -56.71 23.26
C TYR A 124 73.12 -55.21 23.00
N ALA A 125 72.03 -54.78 22.37
CA ALA A 125 71.73 -53.37 22.19
C ALA A 125 70.35 -53.05 22.76
N ARG A 126 70.19 -51.81 23.23
CA ARG A 126 68.88 -51.27 23.61
C ARG A 126 68.24 -50.68 22.37
N VAL A 127 67.10 -51.22 21.98
CA VAL A 127 66.30 -50.71 20.88
C VAL A 127 65.13 -49.93 21.47
N ALA A 128 64.87 -48.75 20.92
CA ALA A 128 63.72 -47.93 21.28
C ALA A 128 62.55 -48.25 20.35
N GLU A 129 61.40 -48.58 20.94
CA GLU A 129 60.16 -48.84 20.22
C GLU A 129 59.07 -47.88 20.73
N THR A 130 58.30 -47.31 19.81
CA THR A 130 57.16 -46.45 20.17
C THR A 130 55.94 -47.32 20.39
N ALA A 131 55.53 -47.47 21.65
CA ALA A 131 54.32 -48.20 22.02
C ALA A 131 53.15 -47.23 22.18
N VAL A 132 52.01 -47.56 21.56
CA VAL A 132 50.74 -46.85 21.75
C VAL A 132 50.16 -47.22 23.11
N VAL A 133 49.99 -46.24 24.01
CA VAL A 133 49.40 -46.42 25.34
C VAL A 133 47.89 -46.27 25.26
N GLU A 134 47.44 -45.23 24.57
CA GLU A 134 46.04 -45.00 24.27
C GLU A 134 45.90 -44.79 22.76
N PRO A 135 45.03 -45.55 22.09
CA PRO A 135 44.83 -45.40 20.66
C PRO A 135 44.19 -44.05 20.33
N GLU A 136 44.39 -43.62 19.09
CA GLU A 136 43.65 -42.49 18.54
C GLU A 136 42.14 -42.76 18.64
N ARG A 137 41.38 -41.73 19.02
CA ARG A 137 39.93 -41.83 19.14
C ARG A 137 39.23 -40.59 18.64
N LEU A 138 38.01 -40.78 18.16
CA LEU A 138 37.12 -39.68 17.81
C LEU A 138 36.35 -39.22 19.04
N ARG A 139 36.46 -37.92 19.36
CA ARG A 139 35.64 -37.28 20.39
C ARG A 139 34.43 -36.64 19.72
N ARG A 140 33.23 -37.06 20.13
CA ARG A 140 31.97 -36.45 19.72
C ARG A 140 31.81 -35.08 20.42
N VAL A 141 31.69 -34.02 19.65
CA VAL A 141 31.43 -32.66 20.12
C VAL A 141 30.08 -32.20 19.58
N VAL A 142 29.19 -31.77 20.49
CA VAL A 142 27.85 -31.29 20.12
C VAL A 142 27.90 -29.76 20.08
N LEU A 143 27.66 -29.21 18.90
CA LEU A 143 27.51 -27.77 18.70
C LEU A 143 26.01 -27.44 18.85
N PRO A 144 25.63 -26.53 19.75
CA PRO A 144 24.23 -26.18 19.98
C PRO A 144 23.63 -25.47 18.76
N ALA A 145 22.30 -25.39 18.73
CA ALA A 145 21.61 -24.57 17.75
C ALA A 145 21.89 -23.08 18.01
N GLU A 146 22.03 -22.32 16.93
CA GLU A 146 22.25 -20.88 16.99
C GLU A 146 20.94 -20.15 16.71
N TYR A 147 20.66 -19.14 17.52
CA TYR A 147 19.44 -18.34 17.47
C TYR A 147 19.77 -16.87 17.31
N GLU A 148 18.98 -16.18 16.50
CA GLU A 148 19.13 -14.74 16.26
C GLU A 148 17.78 -14.03 16.43
N SER A 149 17.83 -12.79 16.92
CA SER A 149 16.65 -11.93 17.05
C SER A 149 16.45 -11.15 15.76
N VAL A 150 15.52 -11.61 14.92
CA VAL A 150 15.19 -10.95 13.65
C VAL A 150 14.01 -10.00 13.86
N ALA A 151 14.19 -8.73 13.52
CA ALA A 151 13.11 -7.75 13.49
C ALA A 151 12.34 -7.89 12.16
N ARG A 152 11.04 -8.18 12.25
CA ARG A 152 10.15 -8.19 11.08
C ARG A 152 9.10 -7.12 11.17
N GLU A 153 8.79 -6.55 10.02
CA GLU A 153 7.64 -5.68 9.85
C GLU A 153 6.35 -6.50 9.94
N VAL A 154 5.45 -6.06 10.82
CA VAL A 154 4.14 -6.66 11.04
C VAL A 154 3.09 -5.57 10.91
N LEU A 155 1.98 -5.90 10.24
CA LEU A 155 0.81 -5.05 10.17
C LEU A 155 0.15 -4.98 11.56
N VAL A 156 0.28 -3.85 12.25
CA VAL A 156 -0.29 -3.62 13.58
C VAL A 156 -1.74 -3.18 13.47
N ARG A 157 -2.02 -2.29 12.52
CA ARG A 157 -3.37 -1.81 12.24
C ARG A 157 -3.61 -1.80 10.74
N PRO A 158 -4.63 -2.52 10.24
CA PRO A 158 -4.98 -2.46 8.83
C PRO A 158 -5.50 -1.07 8.46
N GLU A 159 -5.49 -0.78 7.16
CA GLU A 159 -6.14 0.38 6.59
C GLU A 159 -7.62 0.41 6.98
N ARG A 160 -8.16 1.60 7.26
CA ARG A 160 -9.59 1.76 7.54
C ARG A 160 -10.19 2.78 6.59
N ARG A 161 -11.36 2.42 6.09
CA ARG A 161 -12.21 3.30 5.30
C ARG A 161 -13.40 3.74 6.15
N ARG A 162 -13.55 5.05 6.35
CA ARG A 162 -14.75 5.63 7.00
C ARG A 162 -15.60 6.32 5.95
N ILE A 163 -16.84 5.87 5.82
CA ILE A 163 -17.81 6.47 4.91
C ILE A 163 -18.76 7.31 5.75
N THR A 164 -18.83 8.61 5.45
CA THR A 164 -19.81 9.52 6.04
C THR A 164 -20.83 9.89 4.97
N GLU A 165 -22.10 9.58 5.23
CA GLU A 165 -23.18 9.93 4.32
C GLU A 165 -23.60 11.37 4.52
N ILE A 166 -23.67 12.12 3.42
CA ILE A 166 -24.14 13.50 3.38
C ILE A 166 -25.54 13.47 2.78
N ALA A 167 -26.53 13.82 3.59
CA ALA A 167 -27.92 13.86 3.16
C ALA A 167 -28.14 14.92 2.05
N PRO A 168 -29.05 14.67 1.09
CA PRO A 168 -29.44 15.69 0.12
C PRO A 168 -30.10 16.88 0.84
N SER A 169 -29.84 18.08 0.35
CA SER A 169 -30.50 19.29 0.85
C SER A 169 -31.56 19.77 -0.13
N TYR A 170 -32.69 20.18 0.43
CA TYR A 170 -33.83 20.69 -0.29
C TYR A 170 -34.09 22.13 0.12
N GLN A 171 -34.53 22.94 -0.85
CA GLN A 171 -34.95 24.31 -0.62
C GLN A 171 -36.35 24.51 -1.18
N LYS A 172 -37.20 25.19 -0.42
CA LYS A 172 -38.52 25.59 -0.90
C LYS A 172 -38.40 26.76 -1.85
N VAL A 173 -38.71 26.51 -3.12
CA VAL A 173 -38.74 27.55 -4.15
C VAL A 173 -40.20 27.88 -4.45
N ALA A 174 -40.53 29.17 -4.44
CA ALA A 174 -41.85 29.66 -4.80
C ALA A 174 -41.96 29.74 -6.33
N ARG A 175 -42.94 29.02 -6.90
CA ARG A 175 -43.27 29.10 -8.33
C ARG A 175 -44.67 29.65 -8.50
N ARG A 176 -44.79 30.70 -9.32
CA ARG A 176 -46.09 31.29 -9.66
C ARG A 176 -46.70 30.53 -10.82
N MET A 177 -47.88 29.97 -10.62
CA MET A 177 -48.64 29.23 -11.63
C MET A 177 -49.92 29.97 -11.99
N LEU A 178 -50.29 29.95 -13.26
CA LEU A 178 -51.58 30.43 -13.74
C LEU A 178 -52.64 29.37 -13.42
N VAL A 179 -53.60 29.72 -12.55
CA VAL A 179 -54.71 28.82 -12.18
C VAL A 179 -55.90 29.02 -13.10
N ARG A 180 -56.12 30.27 -13.53
CA ARG A 180 -57.19 30.61 -14.46
C ARG A 180 -56.72 31.69 -15.42
N GLU A 181 -56.87 31.41 -16.71
CA GLU A 181 -56.60 32.38 -17.75
C GLU A 181 -57.52 33.61 -17.60
N GLY A 182 -56.94 34.78 -17.82
CA GLY A 182 -57.73 35.99 -17.94
C GLY A 182 -58.61 35.89 -19.18
N SER A 183 -59.87 36.28 -19.07
CA SER A 183 -60.82 36.22 -20.19
C SER A 183 -61.59 37.51 -20.30
N THR A 184 -61.86 37.90 -21.54
CA THR A 184 -62.67 39.06 -21.86
C THR A 184 -63.95 38.58 -22.50
N HIS A 185 -65.07 38.87 -21.84
CA HIS A 185 -66.40 38.55 -22.35
C HIS A 185 -67.14 39.83 -22.66
N TRP A 186 -67.95 39.80 -23.71
CA TRP A 186 -68.75 40.94 -24.14
C TRP A 186 -70.15 40.79 -23.56
N ARG A 187 -70.51 41.67 -22.64
CA ARG A 187 -71.88 41.74 -22.10
C ARG A 187 -72.65 42.77 -22.90
N ARG A 188 -73.79 42.39 -23.45
CA ARG A 188 -74.69 43.34 -24.10
C ARG A 188 -75.20 44.35 -23.07
N VAL A 189 -75.13 45.63 -23.43
CA VAL A 189 -75.66 46.73 -22.63
C VAL A 189 -76.56 47.58 -23.52
N HIS A 190 -77.67 48.04 -22.95
CA HIS A 190 -78.56 48.96 -23.63
C HIS A 190 -78.18 50.38 -23.22
N ILE A 191 -77.72 51.17 -24.18
CA ILE A 191 -77.40 52.58 -23.98
C ILE A 191 -78.52 53.38 -24.64
N GLU A 192 -79.32 54.03 -23.80
CA GLU A 192 -80.51 54.75 -24.21
C GLU A 192 -80.15 55.84 -25.24
N ARG A 193 -80.91 55.90 -26.35
CA ARG A 193 -80.67 56.75 -27.54
C ARG A 193 -79.47 56.36 -28.40
N HIS A 194 -78.75 55.29 -28.10
CA HIS A 194 -77.62 54.82 -28.91
C HIS A 194 -77.84 53.45 -29.58
N CYS A 195 -78.48 52.51 -28.91
CA CYS A 195 -78.86 51.18 -29.45
C CYS A 195 -80.41 51.09 -29.44
N ARG A 196 -81.04 50.59 -30.51
CA ARG A 196 -82.51 50.40 -30.62
C ARG A 196 -82.85 48.94 -30.32
N ASP A 197 -83.98 48.70 -29.64
CA ASP A 197 -84.51 47.34 -29.42
C ASP A 197 -84.80 46.59 -30.74
#